data_AF-A0A7X8PQH6-F1
#
_entry.id   AF-A0A7X8PQH6-F1
#
_cell.length_a   1.000
_cell.length_b   1.000
_cell.length_c   1.000
_cell.angle_alpha   90.00
_cell.angle_beta   90.00
_cell.angle_gamma   90.00
#
_symmetry.space_group_name_H-M   'P 1'
#
loop_
_entity.id
_entity.type
_entity.pdbx_description
1 polymer ?
#
loop_
_entity_poly.entity_id
_entity_poly.type
_entity_poly.pdbx_seq_one_letter_code
_entity_poly.pdbx_strand_id
1 'polypeptide(L)'
;MWKIVFFIIFLPQLEYQEQGCGLCAEKCPDNAIEIKSRRPVWVKGTCSMCLGCLHRCPQFSIQFGSKTQNHGQYQNPHARI
;
A
#
# COMPACT_ATOMS: atom_id res chain seq x y z
N MET A 1 -0.72 41.77 10.18
CA MET A 1 0.33 40.83 10.63
C MET A 1 -0.20 39.52 11.25
N TRP A 2 -1.52 39.24 11.25
CA TRP A 2 -2.08 37.95 11.72
C TRP A 2 -2.68 37.05 10.63
N LYS A 3 -2.85 37.56 9.40
CA LYS A 3 -3.40 36.78 8.27
C LYS A 3 -2.39 35.82 7.61
N ILE A 4 -1.08 36.09 7.73
CA ILE A 4 -0.04 35.24 7.11
C ILE A 4 0.25 34.01 7.97
N VAL A 5 0.17 34.11 9.29
CA VAL A 5 0.43 32.99 10.21
C VAL A 5 -0.61 31.88 10.05
N PHE A 6 -1.88 32.23 9.78
CA PHE A 6 -2.95 31.24 9.57
C PHE A 6 -2.80 30.39 8.30
N PHE A 7 -2.17 30.93 7.25
CA PHE A 7 -2.06 30.25 5.96
C PHE A 7 -0.97 29.16 5.93
N ILE A 8 0.00 29.23 6.84
CA ILE A 8 1.11 28.27 6.92
C ILE A 8 0.74 27.06 7.80
N ILE A 9 -0.25 27.18 8.68
CA ILE A 9 -0.65 26.11 9.62
C ILE A 9 -1.74 25.19 9.01
N PHE A 10 -2.29 25.53 7.84
CA PHE A 10 -3.42 24.81 7.22
C PHE A 10 -3.08 24.22 5.85
N LEU A 11 -1.91 23.58 5.74
CA LEU A 11 -1.62 22.61 4.69
C LEU A 11 -1.75 21.21 5.29
N PRO A 12 -2.96 20.59 5.30
CA PRO A 12 -3.15 19.22 5.81
C PRO A 12 -2.52 18.15 4.89
N GLN A 13 -1.70 18.56 3.91
CA GLN A 13 -1.24 17.67 2.83
C GLN A 13 0.10 16.98 3.11
N LEU A 14 0.66 17.10 4.34
CA LEU A 14 2.02 16.60 4.62
C LEU A 14 2.14 15.64 5.83
N GLU A 15 1.04 15.10 6.36
CA GLU A 15 1.10 14.07 7.41
C GLU A 15 0.55 12.68 6.99
N TYR A 16 0.01 12.55 5.77
CA TYR A 16 -0.69 11.34 5.35
C TYR A 16 0.19 10.37 4.51
N GLN A 17 1.39 10.06 4.96
CA GLN A 17 2.19 8.99 4.31
C GLN A 17 2.98 8.08 5.27
N GLU A 18 2.72 8.13 6.58
CA GLU A 18 3.33 7.20 7.56
C GLU A 18 2.46 6.00 7.95
N GLN A 19 1.33 5.80 7.27
CA GLN A 19 0.34 4.77 7.60
C GLN A 19 0.27 3.76 6.45
N GLY A 20 0.47 2.46 6.73
CA GLY A 20 0.28 1.42 5.72
C GLY A 20 -1.13 1.53 5.11
N CYS A 21 -1.21 1.78 3.81
CA CYS A 21 -2.45 2.15 3.11
C CYS A 21 -3.56 1.08 3.12
N GLY A 22 -3.27 -0.16 3.53
CA GLY A 22 -4.26 -1.23 3.63
C GLY A 22 -4.76 -1.83 2.31
N LEU A 23 -4.48 -1.20 1.16
CA LEU A 23 -4.93 -1.64 -0.16
C LEU A 23 -4.63 -3.12 -0.48
N CYS A 24 -3.50 -3.63 0.02
CA CYS A 24 -3.11 -5.02 -0.16
C CYS A 24 -4.06 -6.01 0.53
N ALA A 25 -4.61 -5.64 1.69
CA ALA A 25 -5.62 -6.43 2.39
C ALA A 25 -6.98 -6.29 1.70
N GLU A 26 -7.37 -5.06 1.36
CA GLU A 26 -8.66 -4.76 0.72
C GLU A 26 -8.84 -5.47 -0.63
N LYS A 27 -7.81 -5.45 -1.48
CA LYS A 27 -7.87 -6.01 -2.84
C LYS A 27 -7.44 -7.47 -2.92
N CYS A 28 -7.19 -8.14 -1.79
CA CYS A 28 -6.76 -9.54 -1.78
C CYS A 28 -7.98 -10.45 -2.04
N PRO A 29 -8.04 -11.19 -3.17
CA PRO A 29 -9.17 -12.08 -3.45
C PRO A 29 -9.30 -13.22 -2.45
N ASP A 30 -8.18 -13.69 -1.90
CA ASP A 30 -8.15 -14.78 -0.93
C ASP A 30 -8.41 -14.30 0.51
N ASN A 31 -8.52 -12.98 0.72
CA ASN A 31 -8.59 -12.35 2.04
C ASN A 31 -7.49 -12.87 2.98
N ALA A 32 -6.27 -13.06 2.45
CA ALA A 32 -5.16 -13.71 3.15
C ALA A 32 -4.29 -12.75 3.98
N ILE A 33 -4.48 -11.43 3.82
CA ILE A 33 -3.69 -10.38 4.44
C ILE A 33 -4.58 -9.57 5.40
N GLU A 34 -4.09 -9.35 6.62
CA GLU A 34 -4.63 -8.38 7.57
C GLU A 34 -3.62 -7.26 7.81
N ILE A 35 -4.12 -6.07 8.17
CA ILE A 35 -3.25 -4.97 8.61
C ILE A 35 -3.13 -5.01 10.13
N LYS A 36 -1.94 -5.35 10.63
CA LYS A 36 -1.62 -5.34 12.08
C LYS A 36 -0.48 -4.39 12.32
N SER A 37 -0.62 -3.52 13.32
CA SER A 37 0.39 -2.52 13.68
C SER A 37 0.90 -1.73 12.46
N ARG A 38 -0.02 -1.38 11.54
CA ARG A 38 0.25 -0.65 10.29
C ARG A 38 1.06 -1.41 9.23
N ARG A 39 1.20 -2.73 9.36
CA ARG A 39 1.91 -3.58 8.38
C ARG A 39 1.02 -4.72 7.89
N PRO A 40 1.17 -5.14 6.62
CA PRO A 40 0.50 -6.35 6.14
C PRO A 40 1.07 -7.58 6.83
N VAL A 41 0.19 -8.41 7.36
CA VAL A 41 0.49 -9.70 7.97
C VAL A 41 -0.35 -10.77 7.26
N TRP A 42 0.30 -11.84 6.81
CA TRP A 42 -0.38 -12.98 6.23
C TRP A 42 -0.96 -13.82 7.35
N VAL A 43 -2.30 -13.92 7.38
CA VAL A 43 -3.05 -14.55 8.48
C VAL A 43 -3.75 -15.83 8.07
N LYS A 44 -3.87 -16.08 6.75
CA LYS A 44 -4.44 -17.33 6.22
C LYS A 44 -3.41 -18.08 5.40
N GLY A 45 -3.50 -19.41 5.44
CA GLY A 45 -2.73 -20.31 4.58
C GLY A 45 -3.21 -20.36 3.13
N THR A 46 -4.23 -19.55 2.75
CA THR A 46 -4.92 -19.62 1.46
C THR A 46 -4.37 -18.66 0.40
N CYS A 47 -3.16 -18.12 0.56
CA CYS A 47 -2.57 -17.22 -0.43
C CYS A 47 -2.32 -17.96 -1.76
N SER A 48 -3.03 -17.59 -2.83
CA SER A 48 -2.89 -18.20 -4.15
C SER A 48 -1.60 -17.80 -4.88
N MET A 49 -0.76 -16.97 -4.27
CA MET A 49 0.47 -16.44 -4.86
C MET A 49 0.25 -15.65 -6.17
N CYS A 50 -0.89 -14.96 -6.30
CA CYS A 50 -1.20 -14.16 -7.51
C CYS A 50 -0.36 -12.87 -7.67
N LEU A 51 0.40 -12.46 -6.65
CA LEU A 51 1.24 -11.26 -6.63
C LEU A 51 0.51 -9.92 -6.86
N GLY A 52 -0.83 -9.91 -6.86
CA GLY A 52 -1.61 -8.70 -7.07
C GLY A 52 -1.35 -7.61 -6.03
N CYS A 53 -1.10 -7.98 -4.77
CA CYS A 53 -0.74 -7.05 -3.71
C CYS A 53 0.63 -6.39 -3.94
N LEU A 54 1.59 -7.14 -4.49
CA LEU A 54 2.91 -6.62 -4.84
C LEU A 54 2.82 -5.58 -5.95
N HIS A 55 2.12 -5.89 -7.04
CA HIS A 55 2.06 -5.02 -8.22
C HIS A 55 1.21 -3.76 -8.04
N ARG A 56 0.28 -3.75 -7.08
CA ARG A 56 -0.61 -2.61 -6.81
C ARG A 56 -0.19 -1.77 -5.60
N CYS A 57 0.89 -2.14 -4.91
CA CYS A 57 1.33 -1.41 -3.72
C CYS A 57 1.95 -0.06 -4.11
N PRO A 58 1.36 1.09 -3.75
CA PRO A 58 1.88 2.40 -4.16
C PRO A 58 3.26 2.73 -3.58
N GLN A 59 3.64 2.08 -2.47
CA GLN A 59 4.93 2.28 -1.80
C GLN A 59 5.93 1.15 -2.08
N PHE A 60 5.57 0.19 -2.93
CA PHE A 60 6.37 -0.99 -3.27
C PHE A 60 6.97 -1.75 -2.06
N SER A 61 6.21 -1.78 -0.95
CA SER A 61 6.66 -2.33 0.34
C SER A 61 6.45 -3.85 0.49
N ILE A 62 5.75 -4.49 -0.46
CA ILE A 62 5.51 -5.94 -0.47
C ILE A 62 6.50 -6.59 -1.42
N GLN A 63 7.25 -7.58 -0.90
CA GLN A 63 8.24 -8.34 -1.65
C GLN A 63 8.10 -9.83 -1.36
N PHE A 64 8.38 -10.68 -2.34
CA PHE A 64 8.41 -12.14 -2.18
C PHE A 64 9.83 -12.66 -2.41
N GLY A 65 10.55 -12.87 -1.30
CA GLY A 65 11.95 -13.28 -1.31
C GLY A 65 12.87 -12.23 -1.97
N SER A 66 14.02 -12.68 -2.45
CA SER A 66 14.99 -11.84 -3.16
C SER A 66 14.61 -11.57 -4.61
N LYS A 67 13.75 -12.42 -5.20
CA LYS A 67 13.45 -12.39 -6.64
C LYS A 67 12.64 -11.17 -7.07
N THR A 68 11.86 -10.55 -6.19
CA THR A 68 11.00 -9.42 -6.56
C THR A 68 11.58 -8.05 -6.19
N GLN A 69 12.61 -8.01 -5.35
CA GLN A 69 13.14 -6.76 -4.78
C GLN A 69 13.66 -5.78 -5.86
N ASN A 70 14.18 -6.31 -6.96
CA ASN A 70 14.74 -5.53 -8.06
C ASN A 70 13.84 -5.54 -9.31
N HIS A 71 12.63 -6.08 -9.21
CA HIS A 71 11.69 -6.18 -10.33
C HIS A 71 10.63 -5.08 -10.21
N GLY A 72 10.32 -4.40 -11.30
CA GLY A 72 9.26 -3.38 -11.30
C GLY A 72 7.86 -3.95 -11.03
N GLN A 73 6.90 -3.05 -10.84
CA GLN A 73 5.49 -3.41 -10.73
C GLN A 73 4.82 -3.43 -12.11
N TYR A 74 4.12 -4.51 -12.43
CA TYR A 74 3.30 -4.60 -13.64
C TYR A 74 1.86 -4.17 -13.35
N GLN A 75 1.40 -3.12 -14.04
CA GLN A 75 0.01 -2.70 -14.00
C GLN A 75 -0.61 -3.01 -15.37
N ASN A 76 -1.63 -3.88 -15.38
CA ASN A 76 -2.37 -4.17 -16.60
C ASN A 76 -3.18 -2.92 -17.00
N PRO A 77 -2.94 -2.31 -18.18
CA PRO A 77 -3.66 -1.10 -18.61
C PRO A 77 -5.17 -1.32 -18.81
N HIS A 78 -5.62 -2.57 -18.90
CA HIS A 78 -7.04 -2.92 -19.02
C HIS A 78 -7.72 -3.18 -17.67
N ALA A 79 -6.97 -3.25 -16.57
CA ALA A 79 -7.55 -3.44 -15.25
C ALA A 79 -8.11 -2.11 -14.74
N ARG A 80 -9.43 -2.08 -14.46
CA ARG A 80 -10.05 -0.97 -13.70
C ARG A 80 -9.83 -1.24 -12.21
N ILE A 81 -9.04 -0.39 -11.55
CA ILE A 81 -8.66 -0.48 -10.13
C ILE A 81 -9.66 0.27 -9.25
#